data_AF-A0A4Q0ZMA4-F1
#
_entry.id   AF-A0A4Q0ZMA4-F1
#
_cell.length_a   1.000
_cell.length_b   1.000
_cell.length_c   1.000
_cell.angle_alpha   90.00
_cell.angle_beta   90.00
_cell.angle_gamma   90.00
#
_symmetry.space_group_name_H-M   'P 1'
#
loop_
_entity.id
_entity.type
_entity.pdbx_description
1 polymer ?
#
loop_
_entity_poly.entity_id
_entity_poly.type
_entity_poly.pdbx_seq_one_letter_code
_entity_poly.pdbx_strand_id
1 'polypeptide(L)'
;MKALVLDPQKRFSSNIFGAGKDEVKTTYTCPDCLTKRTFYENEFARSLFKTNSCLEDIVIKKFDLVRPIDKIKWEDFLDFRCDNCSLNIRVIYTSNEYRMACHYFILKSVLEYNNHS
;
A
#
# COMPACT_ATOMS: atom_id res chain seq x y z
N MET A 1 10.54 -9.45 -15.77
CA MET A 1 10.12 -8.43 -14.78
C MET A 1 8.86 -7.70 -15.23
N LYS A 2 7.76 -7.77 -14.48
CA LYS A 2 6.49 -7.08 -14.79
C LYS A 2 5.86 -6.58 -13.49
N ALA A 3 5.36 -5.35 -13.51
CA ALA A 3 4.51 -4.84 -12.43
C ALA A 3 3.09 -5.39 -12.60
N LEU A 4 2.53 -5.95 -11.54
CA LEU A 4 1.15 -6.42 -11.50
C LEU A 4 0.30 -5.43 -10.71
N VAL A 5 -0.91 -5.14 -11.19
CA VAL A 5 -1.91 -4.36 -10.45
C VAL A 5 -2.98 -5.33 -9.95
N LEU A 6 -3.24 -5.30 -8.65
CA LEU A 6 -4.09 -6.25 -7.96
C LEU A 6 -5.14 -5.52 -7.13
N ASP A 7 -6.29 -6.18 -6.98
CA ASP A 7 -7.28 -5.80 -5.98
C ASP A 7 -6.69 -6.02 -4.58
N PRO A 8 -6.82 -5.07 -3.63
CA PRO A 8 -6.28 -5.24 -2.29
C PRO A 8 -6.82 -6.45 -1.53
N GLN A 9 -8.05 -6.93 -1.79
CA GLN A 9 -8.62 -8.13 -1.15
C GLN A 9 -7.79 -9.39 -1.42
N LYS A 10 -6.99 -9.40 -2.50
CA LYS A 10 -6.13 -10.55 -2.82
C LYS A 10 -4.90 -10.64 -1.92
N ARG A 11 -4.59 -9.60 -1.15
CA ARG A 11 -3.35 -9.48 -0.36
C ARG A 11 -3.59 -9.04 1.08
N PHE A 12 -4.61 -8.24 1.31
CA PHE A 12 -4.91 -7.64 2.60
C PHE A 12 -6.12 -8.30 3.26
N SER A 13 -6.05 -8.46 4.58
CA SER A 13 -7.17 -8.98 5.37
C SER A 13 -8.37 -8.02 5.41
N SER A 14 -8.15 -6.72 5.25
CA SER A 14 -9.19 -5.71 5.08
C SER A 14 -8.74 -4.60 4.13
N ASN A 15 -9.67 -4.12 3.30
CA ASN A 15 -9.46 -2.99 2.41
C ASN A 15 -9.84 -1.65 3.05
N ILE A 16 -10.53 -1.66 4.18
CA ILE A 16 -10.98 -0.46 4.89
C ILE A 16 -10.66 -0.64 6.37
N PHE A 17 -9.81 0.22 6.92
CA PHE A 17 -9.39 0.13 8.32
C PHE A 17 -8.96 1.50 8.88
N GLY A 18 -8.88 1.61 10.20
CA GLY A 18 -8.45 2.81 10.93
C GLY A 18 -9.58 3.44 11.76
N ALA A 19 -9.47 4.72 12.06
CA ALA A 19 -10.34 5.41 13.00
C ALA A 19 -11.83 5.33 12.62
N GLY A 20 -12.66 4.91 13.59
CA GLY A 20 -14.11 4.80 13.40
C GLY A 20 -14.54 3.64 12.51
N LYS A 21 -13.66 2.67 12.23
CA LYS A 21 -13.97 1.40 11.57
C LYS A 21 -13.83 0.23 12.55
N ASP A 22 -14.51 -0.86 12.23
CA ASP A 22 -14.43 -2.10 13.03
C ASP A 22 -13.00 -2.67 13.04
N GLU A 23 -12.31 -2.54 11.91
CA GLU A 23 -10.91 -2.93 11.76
C GLU A 23 -9.99 -1.71 11.97
N VAL A 24 -9.10 -1.77 12.95
CA VAL A 24 -8.09 -0.72 13.22
C VAL A 24 -6.73 -0.98 12.54
N LYS A 25 -6.59 -2.16 11.95
CA LYS A 25 -5.37 -2.65 11.30
C LYS A 25 -5.72 -3.52 10.09
N THR A 26 -4.75 -3.73 9.22
CA THR A 26 -4.87 -4.69 8.11
C THR A 26 -3.59 -5.50 7.98
N THR A 27 -3.68 -6.73 7.51
CA THR A 27 -2.52 -7.63 7.35
C THR A 27 -2.28 -7.90 5.88
N TYR A 28 -1.12 -7.52 5.38
CA TYR A 28 -0.61 -7.93 4.07
C TYR A 28 -0.06 -9.35 4.15
N THR A 29 -0.38 -10.20 3.17
CA THR A 29 0.22 -11.52 2.99
C THR A 29 0.98 -11.55 1.67
N CYS A 30 2.29 -11.80 1.75
CA CYS A 30 3.15 -11.91 0.56
C CYS A 30 2.76 -13.13 -0.28
N PRO A 31 2.59 -12.99 -1.61
CA PRO A 31 2.24 -14.13 -2.45
C PRO A 31 3.38 -15.14 -2.62
N ASP A 32 4.63 -14.68 -2.59
CA ASP A 32 5.78 -15.51 -2.94
C ASP A 32 6.26 -16.36 -1.76
N CYS A 33 6.23 -15.81 -0.54
CA CYS A 33 6.78 -16.45 0.65
C CYS A 33 5.81 -16.54 1.83
N LEU A 34 4.56 -16.10 1.66
CA LEU A 34 3.50 -16.15 2.68
C LEU A 34 3.78 -15.36 3.97
N THR A 35 4.89 -14.62 4.04
CA THR A 35 5.20 -13.72 5.15
C THR A 35 4.07 -12.69 5.30
N LYS A 36 3.62 -12.52 6.54
CA LYS A 36 2.56 -11.58 6.90
C LYS A 36 3.15 -10.34 7.54
N ARG A 37 2.67 -9.17 7.12
CA ARG A 37 3.00 -7.89 7.74
C ARG A 37 1.71 -7.18 8.16
N THR A 38 1.62 -6.87 9.44
CA THR A 38 0.49 -6.12 9.99
C THR A 38 0.78 -4.63 9.89
N PHE A 39 -0.17 -3.89 9.33
CA PHE A 39 -0.15 -2.44 9.26
C PHE A 39 -1.20 -1.84 10.17
N TYR A 40 -0.78 -0.88 10.96
CA TYR A 40 -1.66 -0.04 11.78
C TYR A 40 -1.94 1.28 11.06
N GLU A 41 -2.99 1.98 11.48
CA GLU A 41 -3.38 3.28 10.93
C GLU A 41 -2.22 4.31 10.92
N ASN A 42 -1.34 4.26 11.91
CA ASN A 42 -0.25 5.21 12.08
C ASN A 42 0.82 5.09 10.97
N GLU A 43 1.03 3.90 10.40
CA GLU A 43 1.96 3.71 9.29
C GLU A 43 1.45 4.41 8.03
N PHE A 44 0.15 4.27 7.75
CA PHE A 44 -0.51 4.95 6.63
C PHE A 44 -0.66 6.46 6.87
N ALA A 45 -0.91 6.88 8.11
CA ALA A 45 -0.94 8.30 8.47
C ALA A 45 0.43 8.95 8.26
N ARG A 46 1.53 8.25 8.58
CA ARG A 46 2.89 8.74 8.34
C ARG A 46 3.22 8.87 6.86
N SER A 47 2.68 8.01 5.98
CA SER A 47 2.91 8.14 4.53
C SER A 47 2.20 9.34 3.91
N LEU A 48 1.13 9.89 4.52
CA LEU A 48 0.52 11.15 4.07
C LEU A 48 1.52 12.31 4.05
N PHE A 49 2.51 12.28 4.95
CA PHE A 49 3.54 13.32 5.06
C PHE A 49 4.85 12.95 4.36
N LYS A 50 4.95 11.74 3.80
CA LYS A 50 6.14 11.25 3.09
C LYS A 50 5.81 11.03 1.63
N THR A 51 6.28 11.93 0.77
CA THR A 51 6.16 11.78 -0.68
C THR A 51 7.20 10.86 -1.30
N ASN A 52 8.20 10.44 -0.52
CA ASN A 52 9.34 9.67 -1.03
C ASN A 52 9.13 8.17 -0.83
N SER A 53 9.30 7.42 -1.91
CA SER A 53 9.35 5.96 -1.90
C SER A 53 10.66 5.45 -1.29
N CYS A 54 10.62 4.27 -0.68
CA CYS A 54 11.80 3.53 -0.24
C CYS A 54 12.30 2.51 -1.29
N LEU A 55 11.67 2.44 -2.46
CA LEU A 55 12.00 1.52 -3.54
C LEU A 55 13.05 2.12 -4.48
N GLU A 56 13.60 1.29 -5.36
CA GLU A 56 14.51 1.75 -6.40
C GLU A 56 13.78 2.54 -7.49
N ASP A 57 14.42 3.56 -8.05
CA ASP A 57 13.86 4.44 -9.09
C ASP A 57 13.26 3.68 -10.27
N ILE A 58 13.87 2.55 -10.66
CA ILE A 58 13.35 1.74 -11.76
C ILE A 58 12.00 1.11 -11.41
N VAL A 59 11.82 0.65 -10.17
CA VAL A 59 10.58 0.07 -9.68
C VAL A 59 9.50 1.14 -9.57
N ILE A 60 9.86 2.31 -9.02
CA ILE A 60 8.98 3.47 -8.91
C ILE A 60 8.43 3.85 -10.29
N LYS A 61 9.32 4.03 -11.28
CA LYS A 61 8.93 4.34 -12.67
C LYS A 61 8.02 3.29 -13.28
N LYS A 62 8.23 2.00 -12.98
CA LYS A 62 7.36 0.92 -13.47
C LYS A 62 5.98 0.98 -12.83
N PHE A 63 5.90 1.27 -11.53
CA PHE A 63 4.63 1.46 -10.85
C PHE A 63 3.86 2.67 -11.37
N ASP A 64 4.53 3.82 -11.50
CA ASP A 64 3.91 5.05 -12.00
C ASP A 64 3.40 4.89 -13.45
N LEU A 65 4.09 4.10 -14.27
CA LEU A 65 3.69 3.84 -15.66
C LEU A 65 2.44 2.95 -15.76
N VAL A 66 2.30 1.95 -14.89
CA VAL A 66 1.18 1.00 -14.97
C VAL A 66 -0.05 1.50 -14.20
N ARG A 67 0.15 2.16 -13.06
CA ARG A 67 -0.93 2.78 -12.29
C ARG A 67 -0.41 4.06 -11.61
N PRO A 68 -0.51 5.22 -12.29
CA PRO A 68 -0.13 6.50 -11.70
C PRO A 68 -1.08 6.85 -10.54
N ILE A 69 -0.59 7.67 -9.61
CA ILE A 69 -1.37 8.19 -8.48
C ILE A 69 -2.31 9.30 -8.97
N ASP A 70 -3.61 9.12 -8.75
CA ASP A 70 -4.63 10.11 -9.14
C ASP A 70 -4.85 11.13 -8.02
N LYS A 71 -4.17 12.27 -8.11
CA LYS A 71 -4.28 13.35 -7.11
C LYS A 71 -5.65 14.04 -7.10
N ILE A 72 -6.42 14.00 -8.20
CA ILE A 72 -7.78 14.56 -8.24
C ILE A 72 -8.70 13.72 -7.34
N LYS A 73 -8.44 12.42 -7.24
CA LYS A 73 -9.16 11.49 -6.35
C LYS A 73 -8.53 11.37 -4.96
N TRP A 74 -7.62 12.27 -4.60
CA TRP A 74 -6.95 12.26 -3.29
C TRP A 74 -6.24 10.92 -3.02
N GLU A 75 -5.67 10.31 -4.05
CA GLU A 75 -4.88 9.10 -3.89
C GLU A 75 -3.48 9.41 -3.34
N ASP A 76 -3.06 8.58 -2.40
CA ASP A 76 -1.71 8.49 -1.87
C ASP A 76 -1.20 7.07 -1.94
N PHE A 77 0.08 6.88 -1.63
CA PHE A 77 0.71 5.57 -1.69
C PHE A 77 1.60 5.29 -0.48
N LEU A 78 1.75 3.99 -0.20
CA LEU A 78 2.70 3.46 0.76
C LEU A 78 3.53 2.39 0.06
N ASP A 79 4.83 2.61 0.00
CA ASP A 79 5.78 1.68 -0.59
C ASP A 79 6.53 0.91 0.51
N PHE A 80 6.72 -0.39 0.29
CA PHE A 80 7.52 -1.24 1.17
C PHE A 80 8.06 -2.47 0.43
N ARG A 81 8.98 -3.18 1.06
CA ARG A 81 9.48 -4.48 0.60
C ARG A 81 8.96 -5.57 1.52
N CYS A 82 8.70 -6.76 0.99
CA CYS A 82 8.46 -7.93 1.82
C CYS A 82 9.71 -8.20 2.67
N ASP A 83 9.54 -8.36 3.98
CA ASP A 83 10.65 -8.51 4.93
C ASP A 83 11.47 -9.80 4.71
N ASN A 84 10.93 -10.78 3.97
CA ASN A 84 11.56 -12.08 3.73
C ASN A 84 12.12 -12.21 2.29
N CYS A 85 11.25 -12.12 1.28
CA CYS A 85 11.65 -12.30 -0.13
C CYS A 85 12.02 -11.01 -0.86
N SER A 86 11.97 -9.85 -0.19
CA SER A 86 12.27 -8.54 -0.79
C SER A 86 11.41 -8.15 -2.01
N LEU A 87 10.27 -8.82 -2.23
CA LEU A 87 9.27 -8.39 -3.21
C LEU A 87 8.93 -6.90 -3.00
N ASN A 88 8.94 -6.10 -4.07
CA ASN A 88 8.62 -4.68 -3.98
C ASN A 88 7.11 -4.48 -4.09
N ILE A 89 6.53 -3.73 -3.15
CA ILE A 89 5.08 -3.48 -3.07
C ILE A 89 4.79 -2.00 -2.98
N ARG A 90 3.77 -1.55 -3.73
CA ARG A 90 3.11 -0.25 -3.55
C ARG A 90 1.64 -0.46 -3.24
N VAL A 91 1.15 0.19 -2.20
CA VAL A 91 -0.28 0.22 -1.89
C VAL A 91 -0.79 1.62 -2.19
N ILE A 92 -1.76 1.72 -3.09
CA ILE A 92 -2.46 2.96 -3.37
C ILE A 92 -3.71 2.99 -2.51
N TYR A 93 -3.96 4.11 -1.85
CA TYR A 93 -5.08 4.28 -0.93
C TYR A 93 -5.63 5.70 -0.97
N THR A 94 -6.82 5.89 -0.44
CA THR A 94 -7.37 7.21 -0.08
C THR A 94 -7.54 7.26 1.43
N SER A 95 -7.19 8.38 2.06
CA SER A 95 -7.50 8.64 3.46
C SER A 95 -8.81 9.41 3.58
N ASN A 96 -9.51 9.23 4.70
CA ASN A 96 -10.64 10.06 5.09
C ASN A 96 -10.49 10.42 6.56
N GLU A 97 -10.59 11.70 6.88
CA GLU A 97 -10.59 12.16 8.26
C GLU A 97 -11.93 11.80 8.92
N TYR A 98 -11.85 11.13 10.08
CA TYR A 98 -13.03 10.77 10.87
C TYR A 98 -13.31 11.85 11.93
N ARG A 99 -12.31 12.21 12.76
CA ARG A 99 -12.33 13.30 13.77
C ARG A 99 -10.93 13.68 14.25
N MET A 100 -10.63 14.97 14.41
CA MET A 100 -9.40 15.51 15.05
C MET A 100 -8.11 14.84 14.57
N ALA A 101 -7.85 14.86 13.26
CA ALA A 101 -6.68 14.23 12.64
C ALA A 101 -6.59 12.68 12.76
N CYS A 102 -7.62 12.01 13.27
CA CYS A 102 -7.76 10.56 13.14
C CYS A 102 -8.33 10.21 11.77
N HIS A 103 -7.71 9.24 11.09
CA HIS A 103 -8.05 8.86 9.71
C HIS A 103 -8.43 7.39 9.63
N TYR A 104 -9.32 7.07 8.70
CA TYR A 104 -9.43 5.72 8.16
C TYR A 104 -8.94 5.71 6.72
N PHE A 105 -8.50 4.54 6.27
CA PHE A 105 -7.86 4.33 4.99
C PHE A 105 -8.68 3.36 4.17
N ILE A 106 -8.79 3.64 2.87
CA ILE A 106 -9.43 2.77 1.89
C ILE A 106 -8.37 2.38 0.87
N LEU A 107 -7.99 1.11 0.87
CA LEU A 107 -7.04 0.55 -0.10
C LEU A 107 -7.72 0.47 -1.47
N LYS A 108 -7.06 0.99 -2.50
CA LYS A 108 -7.56 1.05 -3.88
C LYS A 108 -6.91 0.01 -4.77
N SER A 109 -5.60 -0.15 -4.68
CA SER A 109 -4.86 -1.14 -5.45
C SER A 109 -3.55 -1.49 -4.78
N VAL A 110 -3.08 -2.71 -5.05
CA VAL A 110 -1.75 -3.17 -4.66
C VAL A 110 -0.96 -3.44 -5.93
N LEU A 111 0.25 -2.90 -6.01
CA LEU A 111 1.18 -3.17 -7.08
C LEU A 111 2.33 -4.01 -6.55
N GLU A 112 2.71 -5.02 -7.32
CA GLU A 112 3.80 -5.93 -6.99
C GLU A 112 4.79 -5.96 -8.15
N TYR A 113 6.08 -5.82 -7.84
CA TYR A 113 7.15 -5.92 -8.83
C TYR A 113 8.16 -6.95 -8.37
N ASN A 114 8.17 -8.08 -9.08
CA ASN A 114 9.10 -9.17 -8.82
C ASN A 114 10.41 -8.94 -9.58
N ASN A 115 11.51 -8.90 -8.83
CA ASN A 115 12.86 -8.78 -9.37
C ASN A 115 13.44 -10.14 -9.77
N HIS A 116 12.84 -11.24 -9.33
CA HIS A 116 13.26 -12.58 -9.70
C HIS A 116 12.63 -12.95 -11.05
N SER A 117 13.46 -12.93 -12.10
CA SER A 117 13.24 -13.66 -13.35
C SER A 117 14.25 -14.80 -13.42
#